data_AF-A0A1H1KZ09-F1
#
_entry.id   AF-A0A1H1KZ09-F1
#
_cell.length_a   1.000
_cell.length_b   1.000
_cell.length_c   1.000
_cell.angle_alpha   90.00
_cell.angle_beta   90.00
_cell.angle_gamma   90.00
#
_symmetry.space_group_name_H-M   'P 1'
#
loop_
_entity.id
_entity.type
_entity.pdbx_description
1 polymer ?
#
loop_
_entity_poly.entity_id
_entity_poly.type
_entity_poly.pdbx_seq_one_letter_code
_entity_poly.pdbx_strand_id
1 'polypeptide(L)'
;MFNKKNKIMTPEQEKSHILQGFNNGYMLSIYNPKILDRLLTLPHISAYKEGLEKGIATYEKHKSLLLNSRAKLQERKAKLAKIKAQEKSIEKDEKER
;
A
#
# COMPACT_ATOMS: atom_id res chain seq x y z
N MET A 1 -38.88 -7.22 -30.75
CA MET A 1 -38.65 -7.75 -29.38
C MET A 1 -37.19 -8.18 -29.26
N PHE A 2 -36.33 -7.41 -28.60
CA PHE A 2 -34.94 -7.82 -28.36
C PHE A 2 -34.89 -8.69 -27.10
N ASN A 3 -34.71 -9.98 -27.31
CA ASN A 3 -34.54 -10.96 -26.24
C ASN A 3 -33.13 -10.78 -25.63
N LYS A 4 -32.99 -9.87 -24.66
CA LYS A 4 -31.78 -9.75 -23.83
C LYS A 4 -31.69 -11.01 -22.97
N LYS A 5 -31.06 -12.06 -23.51
CA LYS A 5 -30.56 -13.15 -22.69
C LYS A 5 -29.62 -12.52 -21.67
N ASN A 6 -29.97 -12.62 -20.39
CA ASN A 6 -29.05 -12.33 -19.28
C ASN A 6 -27.85 -13.26 -19.45
N LYS A 7 -26.80 -12.76 -20.11
CA LYS A 7 -25.59 -13.52 -20.37
C LYS A 7 -24.85 -13.63 -19.04
N ILE A 8 -25.02 -14.77 -18.38
CA ILE A 8 -24.30 -15.12 -17.17
C ILE A 8 -22.80 -15.12 -17.51
N MET A 9 -22.02 -14.37 -16.74
CA MET A 9 -20.58 -14.27 -16.89
C MET A 9 -19.94 -15.65 -16.63
N THR A 10 -18.98 -16.07 -17.46
CA THR A 10 -18.29 -17.34 -17.20
C THR A 10 -17.29 -17.19 -16.04
N PRO A 11 -16.94 -18.28 -15.34
CA PRO A 11 -15.95 -18.23 -14.27
C PRO A 11 -14.60 -17.63 -14.69
N GLU A 12 -14.18 -17.84 -15.94
CA GLU A 12 -12.93 -17.29 -16.49
C GLU A 12 -13.01 -15.78 -16.67
N GLN A 13 -14.15 -15.28 -17.15
CA GLN A 13 -14.40 -13.84 -17.29
C GLN A 13 -14.45 -13.16 -15.92
N GLU A 14 -15.10 -13.80 -14.95
CA GLU A 14 -15.16 -13.32 -13.58
C GLU A 14 -13.76 -13.21 -12.96
N LYS A 15 -12.94 -14.26 -13.06
CA LYS A 15 -11.53 -14.24 -12.62
C LYS A 15 -10.72 -13.15 -13.31
N SER A 16 -10.91 -12.97 -14.62
CA SER A 16 -10.23 -11.91 -15.38
C SER A 16 -10.60 -10.52 -14.85
N HIS A 17 -11.88 -10.28 -14.56
CA HIS A 17 -12.31 -9.01 -14.00
C HIS A 17 -11.77 -8.77 -12.58
N ILE A 18 -11.73 -9.79 -11.73
CA ILE A 18 -11.10 -9.70 -10.41
C ILE A 18 -9.63 -9.31 -10.55
N LEU A 19 -8.88 -9.97 -11.44
CA LEU A 19 -7.46 -9.68 -11.63
C LEU A 19 -7.22 -8.26 -12.17
N GLN A 20 -8.03 -7.83 -13.14
CA GLN A 20 -7.97 -6.47 -13.68
C GLN A 20 -8.27 -5.42 -12.61
N GLY A 21 -9.34 -5.63 -11.83
CA GLY A 21 -9.69 -4.78 -10.71
C GLY A 21 -8.54 -4.68 -9.72
N PHE A 22 -7.97 -5.82 -9.31
CA PHE A 22 -6.85 -5.87 -8.37
C PHE A 22 -5.65 -5.07 -8.85
N ASN A 23 -5.20 -5.31 -10.09
CA ASN A 23 -4.04 -4.63 -10.66
C ASN A 23 -4.28 -3.11 -10.73
N ASN A 24 -5.46 -2.68 -11.17
CA ASN A 24 -5.80 -1.27 -11.26
C ASN A 24 -5.89 -0.62 -9.88
N GLY A 25 -6.52 -1.29 -8.91
CA GLY A 25 -6.67 -0.79 -7.54
C GLY A 25 -5.33 -0.62 -6.87
N TYR A 26 -4.45 -1.62 -6.98
CA TYR A 26 -3.11 -1.57 -6.42
C TYR A 26 -2.25 -0.47 -7.08
N MET A 27 -2.18 -0.45 -8.41
CA MET A 27 -1.33 0.50 -9.15
C MET A 27 -1.81 1.94 -9.00
N LEU A 28 -3.11 2.21 -9.12
CA LEU A 28 -3.62 3.58 -8.98
C LEU A 28 -3.48 4.10 -7.56
N SER A 29 -3.56 3.25 -6.53
CA SER A 29 -3.26 3.64 -5.15
C SER A 29 -1.81 4.15 -4.99
N ILE A 30 -0.87 3.60 -5.77
CA ILE A 30 0.54 4.04 -5.76
C ILE A 30 0.71 5.33 -6.54
N TYR A 31 0.23 5.37 -7.79
CA TYR A 31 0.65 6.38 -8.75
C TYR A 31 -0.33 7.53 -8.92
N ASN A 32 -1.64 7.29 -8.76
CA ASN A 32 -2.65 8.30 -9.05
C ASN A 32 -3.95 8.11 -8.24
N PRO A 33 -3.92 8.41 -6.93
CA PRO A 33 -5.07 8.20 -6.05
C PRO A 33 -6.31 9.04 -6.46
N LYS A 34 -6.11 10.21 -7.08
CA LYS A 34 -7.24 11.02 -7.58
C LYS A 34 -8.03 10.32 -8.69
N ILE A 35 -7.33 9.60 -9.59
CA ILE A 35 -7.98 8.81 -10.62
C ILE A 35 -8.70 7.62 -9.99
N LEU A 36 -8.09 6.99 -8.98
CA LEU A 36 -8.73 5.90 -8.23
C LEU A 36 -10.04 6.37 -7.58
N ASP A 37 -10.04 7.52 -6.91
CA ASP A 37 -11.25 8.09 -6.30
C ASP A 37 -12.34 8.29 -7.34
N ARG A 38 -11.99 8.84 -8.52
CA ARG A 38 -12.95 8.99 -9.61
C ARG A 38 -13.44 7.63 -10.14
N LEU A 39 -12.53 6.68 -10.33
CA LEU A 39 -12.86 5.33 -10.80
C LEU A 39 -13.86 4.68 -9.85
N LEU A 40 -13.68 4.79 -8.54
CA LEU A 40 -14.59 4.23 -7.52
C LEU A 40 -16.02 4.78 -7.58
N THR A 41 -16.23 5.98 -8.14
CA THR A 41 -17.58 6.55 -8.32
C THR A 41 -18.35 5.98 -9.52
N LEU A 42 -17.66 5.29 -10.43
CA LEU A 42 -18.29 4.74 -11.64
C LEU A 42 -18.97 3.40 -11.34
N PRO A 43 -20.05 3.05 -12.07
CA PRO A 43 -20.65 1.74 -11.97
C PRO A 43 -19.70 0.67 -12.53
N HIS A 44 -19.44 -0.37 -11.73
CA HIS A 44 -18.56 -1.48 -12.08
C HIS A 44 -19.31 -2.80 -12.08
N ILE A 45 -18.79 -3.76 -12.86
CA ILE A 45 -19.14 -5.16 -12.70
C ILE A 45 -18.65 -5.63 -11.32
N SER A 46 -19.45 -6.42 -10.61
CA SER A 46 -19.17 -6.85 -9.23
C SER A 46 -17.78 -7.45 -9.06
N ALA A 47 -17.39 -8.37 -9.94
CA ALA A 47 -16.09 -9.03 -9.93
C ALA A 47 -14.91 -8.05 -10.04
N TYR A 48 -15.05 -7.04 -10.90
CA TYR A 48 -14.03 -6.00 -11.04
C TYR A 48 -13.94 -5.13 -9.79
N LYS A 49 -15.08 -4.76 -9.21
CA LYS A 49 -15.14 -3.97 -7.97
C LYS A 49 -14.48 -4.70 -6.81
N GLU A 50 -14.76 -6.00 -6.66
CA GLU A 50 -14.12 -6.85 -5.64
C GLU A 50 -12.60 -6.87 -5.81
N GLY A 51 -12.12 -7.06 -7.05
CA GLY A 51 -10.70 -6.98 -7.37
C GLY A 51 -10.10 -5.62 -6.95
N LEU A 52 -10.77 -4.54 -7.35
CA LEU A 52 -10.34 -3.16 -7.08
C LEU A 52 -10.16 -2.91 -5.58
N GLU A 53 -11.15 -3.25 -4.77
CA GLU A 53 -11.11 -3.11 -3.31
C GLU A 53 -9.97 -3.94 -2.68
N LYS A 54 -9.75 -5.18 -3.15
CA LYS A 54 -8.63 -6.01 -2.71
C LYS A 54 -7.27 -5.39 -3.04
N GLY A 55 -7.13 -4.81 -4.23
CA GLY A 55 -5.89 -4.14 -4.64
C GLY A 55 -5.56 -2.94 -3.75
N ILE A 56 -6.56 -2.10 -3.46
CA ILE A 56 -6.44 -0.94 -2.57
C ILE A 56 -6.04 -1.37 -1.15
N ALA A 57 -6.76 -2.33 -0.57
CA ALA A 57 -6.48 -2.84 0.77
C ALA A 57 -5.06 -3.42 0.87
N THR A 58 -4.60 -4.11 -0.17
CA THR A 58 -3.25 -4.67 -0.23
C THR A 58 -2.19 -3.57 -0.23
N TYR A 59 -2.40 -2.51 -1.00
CA TYR A 59 -1.49 -1.36 -1.01
C TYR A 59 -1.41 -0.68 0.37
N GLU A 60 -2.55 -0.41 1.02
CA GLU A 60 -2.56 0.21 2.34
C GLU A 60 -1.84 -0.64 3.39
N LYS A 61 -1.99 -1.98 3.33
CA LYS A 61 -1.21 -2.91 4.15
C LYS A 61 0.29 -2.78 3.88
N HIS A 62 0.72 -2.77 2.62
CA HIS A 62 2.14 -2.63 2.27
C HIS A 62 2.72 -1.28 2.72
N LYS A 63 1.96 -0.20 2.52
CA LYS A 63 2.32 1.15 2.94
C LYS A 63 2.51 1.25 4.46
N SER A 64 1.59 0.68 5.25
CA SER A 64 1.71 0.68 6.71
C SER A 64 2.93 -0.09 7.21
N LEU A 65 3.26 -1.23 6.59
CA LEU A 65 4.48 -2.00 6.91
C LEU A 65 5.75 -1.18 6.64
N LEU A 66 5.80 -0.47 5.50
CA LEU A 66 6.95 0.37 5.14
C LEU A 66 7.10 1.56 6.10
N LEU A 67 6.01 2.23 6.46
CA LEU A 67 6.03 3.35 7.42
C LEU A 67 6.51 2.90 8.80
N ASN A 68 6.00 1.76 9.28
CA ASN A 68 6.41 1.18 10.56
C ASN A 68 7.90 0.80 10.57
N SER A 69 8.41 0.24 9.47
CA SER A 69 9.83 -0.08 9.31
C SER A 69 10.71 1.18 9.35
N ARG A 70 10.30 2.24 8.65
CA ARG A 70 11.02 3.52 8.63
C ARG A 70 11.05 4.18 10.01
N ALA A 71 9.93 4.16 10.74
CA ALA A 71 9.87 4.69 12.10
C ALA A 71 10.82 3.95 13.05
N LYS A 72 10.81 2.60 13.01
CA LYS A 72 11.74 1.76 13.79
C LYS A 72 13.21 2.04 13.43
N LEU A 73 13.50 2.27 12.15
CA LEU A 73 14.87 2.60 11.71
C LEU A 73 15.32 3.96 12.26
N GLN A 74 14.45 4.98 12.25
CA GLN A 74 14.77 6.29 12.81
C GLN A 74 15.01 6.23 14.32
N GLU A 75 14.18 5.47 15.06
CA GLU A 75 14.37 5.26 16.50
C GLU A 75 15.74 4.63 16.80
N ARG A 76 16.14 3.61 16.03
CA ARG A 76 17.46 2.97 16.16
C ARG A 76 18.61 3.94 15.89
N LYS A 77 18.50 4.76 14.84
CA LYS A 77 19.50 5.78 14.52
C LYS A 77 19.63 6.82 15.64
N ALA A 78 18.51 7.27 16.21
CA ALA A 78 18.51 8.22 17.31
C ALA A 78 19.17 7.64 18.58
N LYS A 79 18.90 6.37 18.91
CA LYS A 79 19.55 5.67 20.03
C LYS A 79 21.07 5.57 19.83
N LEU A 80 21.51 5.15 18.64
CA LEU A 80 22.94 5.07 18.32
C LEU A 80 23.63 6.44 18.36
N ALA A 81 22.97 7.51 17.91
CA ALA A 81 23.51 8.86 18.00
C ALA A 81 23.70 9.31 19.46
N LYS A 82 22.75 8.97 20.35
CA LYS A 82 22.88 9.25 21.80
C LYS A 82 24.05 8.50 22.42
N ILE A 83 24.20 7.21 22.13
CA ILE A 83 25.30 6.38 22.63
C ILE A 83 26.65 6.96 22.18
N LYS A 84 26.80 7.27 20.89
CA LYS A 84 28.03 7.89 20.36
C LYS A 84 28.35 9.24 21.00
N ALA A 85 27.33 10.05 21.30
CA ALA A 85 27.54 11.32 21.98
C ALA A 85 28.03 11.13 23.43
N GLN A 86 27.48 10.14 24.14
CA GLN A 86 27.91 9.77 25.49
C GLN A 86 29.34 9.20 25.52
N GLU A 87 29.68 8.31 24.59
CA GLU A 87 31.04 7.77 24.46
C GLU A 87 32.06 8.90 24.20
N LYS A 88 31.71 9.85 23.32
CA LYS A 88 32.58 10.99 23.00
C LYS A 88 32.75 11.96 24.17
N SER A 89 31.77 12.12 25.06
CA SER A 89 31.95 12.91 26.28
C SER A 89 32.85 12.21 27.29
N ILE A 90 32.69 10.89 27.46
CA ILE A 90 33.53 10.09 28.37
C ILE A 90 35.00 10.11 27.93
N GLU A 91 35.27 9.96 26.63
CA GLU A 91 36.63 9.98 26.09
C GLU A 91 37.32 11.35 26.27
N LYS A 92 36.56 12.44 26.29
CA LYS A 92 37.10 13.78 26.57
C LYS A 92 37.44 13.95 28.06
N ASP A 93 36.53 13.53 28.93
CA ASP A 93 36.72 13.61 30.39
C ASP A 93 37.92 12.75 30.85
N GLU A 94 38.20 11.63 30.17
CA GLU A 94 39.39 10.80 30.43
C GLU A 94 40.70 11.40 29.89
N LYS A 95 40.66 12.16 28.78
CA LYS A 95 41.84 12.83 28.22
C LYS A 95 42.25 14.11 28.94
N GLU A 96 41.34 14.70 29.73
CA GLU A 96 41.58 15.90 30.54
C GLU A 96 42.02 15.59 31.99
N ARG A 97 42.11 14.31 32.38
CA ARG A 97 42.67 13.84 33.66
C ARG A 97 44.12 13.41 33.53
#